data_AF-A0AAV6KDT8-F1
#
_entry.id   AF-A0AAV6KDT8-F1
#
_cell.length_a   1.000
_cell.length_b   1.000
_cell.length_c   1.000
_cell.angle_alpha   90.00
_cell.angle_beta   90.00
_cell.angle_gamma   90.00
#
_symmetry.space_group_name_H-M   'P 1'
#
loop_
_entity.id
_entity.type
_entity.pdbx_description
1 polymer ?
#
loop_
_entity_poly.entity_id
_entity_poly.type
_entity_poly.pdbx_seq_one_letter_code
_entity_poly.pdbx_strand_id
1 'polypeptide(L)'
;MAEMKRSSAPRGCIKGSKGPWLVHKTTKEGHVVTKLRFPSETERQKNKQRERRRRAVAQKIFTGLRTHGNYKLPKHADNNDILKALCEEAGWHVEEDGTIFKKVNLH
;
A
#
# COMPACT_ATOMS: atom_id res chain seq x y z
N MET A 1 15.62 27.78 22.82
CA MET A 1 15.71 27.19 21.46
C MET A 1 14.49 26.29 21.27
N ALA A 2 13.43 26.78 20.63
CA ALA A 2 12.21 26.00 20.44
C ALA A 2 12.42 24.99 19.30
N GLU A 3 12.34 23.70 19.63
CA GLU A 3 12.46 22.60 18.68
C GLU A 3 11.24 22.62 17.74
N MET A 4 11.48 23.04 16.49
CA MET A 4 10.46 23.13 15.45
C MET A 4 10.02 21.71 15.08
N LYS A 5 8.90 21.24 15.67
CA LYS A 5 8.28 19.94 15.38
C LYS A 5 8.15 19.78 13.86
N ARG A 6 8.96 18.90 13.26
CA ARG A 6 8.77 18.47 11.87
C ARG A 6 7.46 17.70 11.82
N SER A 7 6.36 18.38 11.49
CA SER A 7 5.09 17.71 11.26
C SER A 7 5.31 16.72 10.11
N SER A 8 5.19 15.43 10.41
CA SER A 8 5.31 14.37 9.41
C SER A 8 4.12 14.48 8.47
N ALA A 9 4.28 15.24 7.38
CA ALA A 9 3.25 15.34 6.36
C ALA A 9 2.83 13.91 5.97
N PRO A 10 1.53 13.55 6.01
CA PRO A 10 1.10 12.17 5.93
C PRO A 10 1.60 11.56 4.63
N ARG A 11 2.45 10.52 4.72
CA ARG A 11 2.99 9.82 3.55
C ARG A 11 1.87 8.95 2.99
N GLY A 12 1.47 9.19 1.75
CA GLY A 12 0.37 8.49 1.13
C GLY A 12 -0.24 9.26 -0.04
N CYS A 13 -0.79 8.51 -1.00
CA CYS A 13 -1.50 9.07 -2.15
C CYS A 13 -2.79 9.81 -1.75
N ILE A 14 -3.33 9.55 -0.56
CA ILE A 14 -4.56 10.18 -0.07
C ILE A 14 -4.19 11.23 0.97
N LYS A 15 -4.36 12.51 0.63
CA LYS A 15 -4.30 13.60 1.61
C LYS A 15 -5.73 13.85 2.08
N GLY A 16 -6.01 13.60 3.36
CA GLY A 16 -7.31 13.93 3.97
C GLY A 16 -7.54 15.44 4.07
N SER A 17 -6.46 16.23 4.08
CA SER A 17 -6.49 17.68 4.08
C SER A 17 -6.48 18.28 2.67
N LYS A 18 -7.21 19.39 2.47
CA LYS A 18 -7.09 20.28 1.28
C LYS A 18 -5.72 21.00 1.17
N GLY A 19 -4.73 20.62 1.97
CA GLY A 19 -3.41 21.21 1.97
C GLY A 19 -2.58 20.87 0.71
N PRO A 20 -1.43 21.53 0.55
CA PRO A 20 -0.51 21.26 -0.54
C PRO A 20 0.05 19.84 -0.47
N TRP A 21 0.28 19.25 -1.63
CA TRP A 21 1.00 18.00 -1.78
C TRP A 21 2.51 18.25 -1.71
N LEU A 22 3.18 17.52 -0.83
CA LEU A 22 4.63 17.48 -0.77
C LEU A 22 5.14 16.54 -1.87
N VAL A 23 5.89 17.07 -2.82
CA VAL A 23 6.41 16.33 -3.98
C VAL A 23 7.92 16.43 -4.00
N HIS A 24 8.58 15.29 -4.15
CA HIS A 24 10.03 15.21 -4.37
C HIS A 24 10.30 15.19 -5.87
N LYS A 25 11.25 16.02 -6.31
CA LYS A 25 11.72 16.03 -7.70
C LYS A 25 13.24 15.91 -7.70
N THR A 26 13.76 14.98 -8.48
CA THR A 26 15.19 14.86 -8.73
C THR A 26 15.59 15.87 -9.81
N THR A 27 16.57 16.71 -9.51
CA THR A 27 17.15 17.65 -10.48
C THR A 27 18.06 16.91 -11.46
N LYS A 28 18.45 17.56 -12.56
CA LYS A 28 19.40 16.99 -13.54
C LYS A 28 20.76 16.62 -12.91
N GLU A 29 21.11 17.29 -11.81
CA GLU A 29 22.34 17.08 -11.04
C GLU A 29 22.19 16.01 -9.94
N GLY A 30 21.05 15.30 -9.89
CA GLY A 30 20.83 14.19 -8.95
C GLY A 30 20.36 14.60 -7.56
N HIS A 31 20.25 15.90 -7.26
CA HIS A 31 19.74 16.39 -5.98
C HIS A 31 18.22 16.23 -5.88
N VAL A 32 17.74 15.75 -4.73
CA VAL A 32 16.30 15.62 -4.45
C VAL A 32 15.79 16.92 -3.81
N VAL A 33 14.97 17.67 -4.54
CA VAL A 33 14.34 18.89 -4.05
C VAL A 33 12.90 18.60 -3.64
N THR A 34 12.50 19.12 -2.48
CA THR A 34 11.12 19.01 -1.98
C THR A 34 10.34 20.28 -2.31
N LYS A 35 9.21 20.16 -3.01
CA LYS A 35 8.34 21.29 -3.39
C LYS A 35 6.89 21.04 -2.95
N LEU A 36 6.25 22.10 -2.47
CA LEU A 36 4.81 22.12 -2.22
C LEU A 36 4.05 22.40 -3.52
N ARG A 37 3.11 21.52 -3.85
CA ARG A 37 2.19 21.62 -4.99
C ARG A 37 0.78 21.86 -4.48
N PHE A 38 0.03 22.75 -5.10
CA PHE A 38 -1.38 23.00 -4.79
C PHE A 38 -2.23 22.32 -5.87
N PRO A 39 -2.85 21.16 -5.59
CA PRO A 39 -3.61 20.42 -6.59
C PRO A 39 -4.98 21.05 -6.80
N SER A 40 -5.45 21.02 -8.04
CA SER A 40 -6.83 21.38 -8.39
C SER A 40 -7.85 20.40 -7.80
N GLU A 41 -9.12 20.81 -7.74
CA GLU A 41 -10.20 19.94 -7.29
C GLU A 41 -10.38 18.72 -8.21
N THR A 42 -10.25 18.92 -9.53
CA THR A 42 -10.29 17.85 -10.52
C THR A 42 -9.19 16.81 -10.30
N GLU A 43 -7.95 17.24 -10.02
CA GLU A 43 -6.84 16.32 -9.70
C GLU A 43 -7.13 15.51 -8.43
N ARG A 44 -7.69 16.15 -7.41
CA ARG A 44 -8.09 15.46 -6.16
C ARG A 44 -9.17 14.41 -6.41
N GLN A 45 -10.20 14.74 -7.20
CA GLN A 45 -11.28 13.81 -7.53
C GLN A 45 -10.77 12.62 -8.34
N LYS A 46 -9.90 12.86 -9.34
CA LYS A 46 -9.26 11.79 -10.11
C LYS A 46 -8.45 10.84 -9.21
N ASN A 47 -7.68 11.38 -8.27
CA ASN A 47 -6.92 10.57 -7.32
C ASN A 47 -7.84 9.75 -6.39
N LYS A 48 -8.94 10.35 -5.90
CA LYS A 48 -9.97 9.64 -5.11
C LYS A 48 -10.61 8.50 -5.90
N GLN A 49 -10.95 8.74 -7.17
CA GLN A 49 -11.52 7.72 -8.04
C GLN A 49 -10.53 6.60 -8.35
N ARG A 50 -9.26 6.93 -8.63
CA ARG A 50 -8.18 5.95 -8.82
C ARG A 50 -8.04 5.05 -7.59
N GLU A 51 -8.03 5.63 -6.40
CA GLU A 51 -7.91 4.87 -5.16
C GLU A 51 -9.14 3.99 -4.90
N ARG A 52 -10.36 4.51 -5.14
CA ARG A 52 -11.59 3.70 -5.06
C ARG A 52 -11.53 2.51 -6.02
N ARG A 53 -11.09 2.72 -7.27
CA ARG A 53 -10.91 1.65 -8.26
C ARG A 53 -9.87 0.64 -7.82
N ARG A 54 -8.70 1.09 -7.31
CA ARG A 54 -7.65 0.22 -6.77
C ARG A 54 -8.18 -0.67 -5.65
N ARG A 55 -8.91 -0.10 -4.69
CA ARG A 55 -9.52 -0.84 -3.58
C ARG A 55 -10.59 -1.81 -4.06
N ALA A 56 -11.45 -1.40 -5.00
CA ALA A 56 -12.48 -2.29 -5.56
C ALA A 56 -11.86 -3.51 -6.27
N VAL A 57 -10.75 -3.33 -7.00
CA VAL A 57 -10.01 -4.44 -7.61
C VAL A 57 -9.44 -5.36 -6.54
N ALA A 58 -8.77 -4.83 -5.51
CA ALA A 58 -8.24 -5.66 -4.42
C ALA A 58 -9.35 -6.46 -3.73
N GLN A 59 -10.50 -5.86 -3.45
CA GLN A 59 -11.66 -6.55 -2.87
C GLN A 59 -12.15 -7.72 -3.75
N LYS A 60 -12.22 -7.53 -5.07
CA LYS A 60 -12.57 -8.61 -6.00
C LYS A 60 -11.55 -9.75 -5.99
N ILE A 61 -10.26 -9.44 -5.93
CA ILE A 61 -9.18 -10.44 -5.84
C ILE A 61 -9.33 -11.27 -4.57
N PHE A 62 -9.42 -10.63 -3.39
CA PHE A 62 -9.55 -11.34 -2.12
C PHE A 62 -10.85 -12.15 -2.03
N THR A 63 -11.95 -11.62 -2.56
CA THR A 63 -13.21 -12.38 -2.64
C THR A 63 -13.05 -13.64 -3.50
N GLY A 64 -12.42 -13.52 -4.68
CA GLY A 64 -12.16 -14.65 -5.56
C GLY A 64 -11.26 -15.71 -4.92
N LEU A 65 -10.17 -15.29 -4.27
CA LEU A 65 -9.29 -16.20 -3.53
C LEU A 65 -10.02 -16.91 -2.39
N ARG A 66 -10.92 -16.22 -1.68
CA ARG A 66 -11.72 -16.84 -0.61
C ARG A 66 -12.68 -17.90 -1.14
N THR A 67 -13.28 -17.66 -2.29
CA THR A 67 -14.25 -18.59 -2.90
C THR A 67 -13.58 -19.76 -3.60
N HIS A 68 -12.43 -19.54 -4.27
CA HIS A 68 -11.84 -20.51 -5.18
C HIS A 68 -10.48 -21.07 -4.74
N GLY A 69 -9.78 -20.43 -3.79
CA GLY A 69 -8.43 -20.82 -3.38
C GLY A 69 -8.36 -22.07 -2.49
N ASN A 70 -9.51 -22.59 -2.04
CA ASN A 70 -9.62 -23.79 -1.21
C ASN A 70 -8.67 -23.83 0.01
N TYR A 71 -8.34 -22.65 0.55
CA TYR A 71 -7.45 -22.50 1.69
C TYR A 71 -8.12 -23.03 2.96
N LYS A 72 -7.38 -23.77 3.79
CA LYS A 72 -7.83 -24.25 5.10
C LYS A 72 -7.77 -23.13 6.15
N LEU A 73 -8.53 -22.07 5.92
CA LEU A 73 -8.56 -20.89 6.77
C LEU A 73 -9.77 -20.89 7.71
N PRO A 74 -9.67 -20.23 8.88
CA PRO A 74 -10.81 -20.04 9.78
C PRO A 74 -11.99 -19.36 9.07
N LYS A 75 -13.22 -19.62 9.55
CA LYS A 75 -14.46 -19.03 9.01
C LYS A 75 -14.38 -17.49 8.88
N HIS A 76 -13.70 -16.84 9.84
CA HIS A 76 -13.52 -15.39 9.91
C HIS A 76 -12.12 -14.90 9.53
N ALA A 77 -11.36 -15.67 8.72
CA ALA A 77 -10.04 -15.25 8.24
C ALA A 77 -10.09 -13.87 7.59
N ASP A 78 -9.09 -13.05 7.81
CA ASP A 78 -9.01 -11.71 7.22
C ASP A 78 -8.30 -11.73 5.85
N ASN A 79 -8.01 -10.56 5.29
CA ASN A 79 -7.31 -10.47 4.00
C ASN A 79 -5.81 -10.84 4.10
N ASN A 80 -5.18 -10.62 5.26
CA ASN A 80 -3.79 -10.96 5.47
C ASN A 80 -3.63 -12.48 5.60
N ASP A 81 -4.56 -13.17 6.25
CA ASP A 81 -4.59 -14.64 6.33
C ASP A 81 -4.67 -15.28 4.93
N ILE A 82 -5.54 -14.75 4.06
CA ILE A 82 -5.65 -15.18 2.67
C ILE A 82 -4.34 -14.91 1.92
N LEU A 83 -3.72 -13.74 2.13
CA LEU A 83 -2.46 -13.39 1.49
C LEU A 83 -1.32 -14.33 1.93
N LYS A 84 -1.24 -14.63 3.23
CA LYS A 84 -0.28 -15.59 3.79
C LYS A 84 -0.47 -16.97 3.17
N ALA A 85 -1.70 -17.47 3.11
CA ALA A 85 -2.00 -18.76 2.48
C ALA A 85 -1.59 -18.82 1.00
N LEU A 86 -1.86 -17.74 0.23
CA LEU A 86 -1.44 -17.62 -1.16
C LEU A 86 0.09 -17.60 -1.30
N CYS A 87 0.80 -16.88 -0.42
CA CYS A 87 2.26 -16.85 -0.41
C CYS A 87 2.85 -18.24 -0.08
N GLU A 88 2.28 -18.93 0.91
CA GLU A 88 2.69 -20.28 1.31
C GLU A 88 2.51 -21.29 0.17
N GLU A 89 1.40 -21.20 -0.58
CA GLU A 89 1.12 -21.98 -1.80
C GLU A 89 2.14 -21.67 -2.91
N ALA A 90 2.50 -20.40 -3.08
CA ALA A 90 3.48 -19.94 -4.06
C ALA A 90 4.95 -20.21 -3.68
N GLY A 91 5.21 -20.94 -2.58
CA GLY A 91 6.56 -21.31 -2.15
C GLY A 91 7.29 -20.21 -1.38
N TRP A 92 6.57 -19.25 -0.81
CA TRP A 92 7.11 -18.22 0.09
C TRP A 92 6.71 -18.53 1.53
N HIS A 93 7.60 -18.23 2.47
CA HIS A 93 7.29 -18.25 3.89
C HIS A 93 6.97 -16.83 4.37
N VAL A 94 5.87 -16.65 5.10
CA VAL A 94 5.48 -15.34 5.65
C VAL A 94 5.41 -15.41 7.18
N GLU A 95 6.20 -14.57 7.84
CA GLU A 95 6.21 -14.47 9.30
C GLU A 95 5.01 -13.66 9.84
N GLU A 96 4.84 -13.66 11.16
CA GLU A 96 3.74 -12.94 11.81
C GLU A 96 3.82 -11.41 11.64
N ASP A 97 5.04 -10.86 11.60
CA ASP A 97 5.33 -9.44 11.39
C ASP A 97 5.16 -8.98 9.93
N GLY A 98 4.96 -9.93 9.00
CA GLY A 98 4.80 -9.69 7.56
C GLY A 98 6.11 -9.76 6.77
N THR A 99 7.21 -10.18 7.38
CA THR A 99 8.46 -10.47 6.67
C THR A 99 8.29 -11.72 5.80
N ILE A 100 8.84 -11.71 4.58
CA ILE A 100 8.65 -12.76 3.57
C ILE A 100 10.00 -13.31 3.11
N PHE A 101 10.15 -14.63 3.12
CA PHE A 101 11.34 -15.34 2.66
C PHE A 101 10.99 -16.40 1.62
N LYS A 102 11.93 -16.71 0.71
CA LYS A 102 11.72 -17.81 -0.25
C LYS A 102 11.93 -19.13 0.48
N LYS A 103 10.99 -20.09 0.37
CA LYS A 103 11.21 -21.43 0.89
C LYS A 103 12.36 -22.06 0.10
N VAL A 104 13.44 -22.38 0.80
CA VAL A 104 14.57 -23.07 0.20
C VAL A 104 14.20 -24.55 0.22
N ASN A 105 13.82 -25.09 -0.94
CA ASN A 105 13.67 -26.53 -1.08
C ASN A 105 15.08 -27.14 -1.04
N LEU A 106 15.51 -27.57 0.14
CA LEU A 106 16.63 -28.49 0.28
C LEU A 106 16.21 -29.78 -0.42
N HIS A 107 16.75 -29.99 -1.63
CA HIS A 107 16.63 -31.24 -2.36
C HIS A 107 17.69 -32.22 -1.84
#